data_AF-A0A1W9M2P7-F1
#
_entry.id   AF-A0A1W9M2P7-F1
#
_cell.length_a   1.000
_cell.length_b   1.000
_cell.length_c   1.000
_cell.angle_alpha   90.00
_cell.angle_beta   90.00
_cell.angle_gamma   90.00
#
_symmetry.space_group_name_H-M   'P 1'
#
loop_
_entity.id
_entity.type
_entity.pdbx_description
1 polymer ?
#
loop_
_entity_poly.entity_id
_entity_poly.type
_entity_poly.pdbx_seq_one_letter_code
_entity_poly.pdbx_strand_id
1 'polypeptide(L)'
;MNMRLFFSTFVLIFLAELGDKTQLAAMARSATGDRSTVFFAASSALVASTLIAVLFGSALTRLVSEHVLKIASGLLFLVFGLLILYSALFRSEAPAATMEIRPGVLARIALEAAVGFEEAAWQDYSRLAAQENSPPELQLLWARLAREEQQHIEQLRRVVREHGENGDFVREAVVLPGRAELHHDVAETAEGKVPPLLLHAIEHEEATARFYEELARVTHVSSLQGLFAALAVAERRHAEELSGFRG
;
A
#
# COMPACT_ATOMS: atom_id res chain seq x y z
N MET A 1 39.86 23.36 -9.12
CA MET A 1 39.03 22.39 -8.36
C MET A 1 39.91 21.22 -7.97
N ASN A 2 39.99 20.86 -6.69
CA ASN A 2 40.81 19.72 -6.25
C ASN A 2 40.08 18.42 -6.62
N MET A 3 40.50 17.78 -7.72
CA MET A 3 39.83 16.61 -8.31
C MET A 3 39.68 15.46 -7.32
N ARG A 4 40.66 15.28 -6.41
CA ARG A 4 40.61 14.23 -5.38
C ARG A 4 39.51 14.48 -4.37
N LEU A 5 39.35 15.73 -3.90
CA LEU A 5 38.28 16.08 -2.96
C LEU A 5 36.90 15.95 -3.61
N PHE A 6 36.76 16.33 -4.88
CA PHE A 6 35.52 16.16 -5.63
C PHE A 6 35.09 14.69 -5.70
N PHE A 7 35.95 13.81 -6.21
CA PHE A 7 35.60 12.38 -6.34
C PHE A 7 35.40 11.70 -4.98
N SER A 8 36.22 12.02 -3.98
CA SER A 8 36.07 11.42 -2.64
C SER A 8 34.74 11.81 -2.00
N THR A 9 34.35 13.08 -2.10
CA THR A 9 33.07 13.58 -1.55
C THR A 9 31.90 13.03 -2.35
N PHE A 10 32.01 12.99 -3.69
CA PHE A 10 30.98 12.42 -4.56
C PHE A 10 30.72 10.96 -4.22
N VAL A 11 31.76 10.12 -4.15
CA VAL A 11 31.62 8.69 -3.84
C VAL A 11 31.05 8.50 -2.44
N LEU A 12 31.52 9.27 -1.45
CA LEU A 12 31.02 9.19 -0.07
C LEU A 12 29.52 9.47 0.01
N ILE A 13 29.07 10.59 -0.58
CA ILE A 13 27.65 10.98 -0.57
C ILE A 13 26.83 10.01 -1.43
N PHE A 14 27.33 9.62 -2.61
CA PHE A 14 26.64 8.69 -3.49
C PHE A 14 26.37 7.34 -2.80
N LEU A 15 27.38 6.76 -2.12
CA LEU A 15 27.21 5.51 -1.38
C LEU A 15 26.31 5.67 -0.16
N ALA A 16 26.38 6.81 0.55
CA ALA A 16 25.56 7.08 1.72
C ALA A 16 24.07 7.21 1.37
N GLU A 17 23.77 7.75 0.19
CA GLU A 17 22.39 7.99 -0.27
C GLU A 17 21.83 6.83 -1.11
N LEU A 18 22.67 5.88 -1.53
CA LEU A 18 22.26 4.80 -2.45
C LEU A 18 21.19 3.90 -1.83
N GLY A 19 20.02 3.81 -2.48
CA GLY A 19 18.93 2.97 -2.01
C GLY A 19 18.13 3.57 -0.85
N ASP A 20 18.30 4.86 -0.55
CA ASP A 20 17.47 5.53 0.43
C ASP A 20 15.99 5.62 -0.02
N LYS A 21 15.10 5.74 0.97
CA LYS A 21 13.64 5.87 0.80
C LYS A 21 13.27 7.03 -0.13
N THR A 22 14.04 8.11 -0.12
CA THR A 22 13.81 9.25 -1.02
C THR A 22 13.99 8.88 -2.51
N GLN A 23 14.95 7.99 -2.82
CA GLN A 23 15.15 7.49 -4.18
C GLN A 23 14.01 6.59 -4.63
N LEU A 24 13.54 5.69 -3.75
CA LEU A 24 12.37 4.85 -4.03
C LEU A 24 11.10 5.69 -4.25
N ALA A 25 10.90 6.74 -3.46
CA ALA A 25 9.78 7.66 -3.62
C ALA A 25 9.85 8.43 -4.96
N ALA A 26 11.04 8.87 -5.36
CA ALA A 26 11.25 9.51 -6.66
C ALA A 26 11.00 8.53 -7.82
N MET A 27 11.45 7.28 -7.71
CA MET A 27 11.19 6.23 -8.70
C MET A 27 9.70 5.94 -8.83
N ALA A 28 8.98 5.76 -7.71
CA ALA A 28 7.54 5.56 -7.71
C ALA A 28 6.80 6.74 -8.35
N ARG A 29 7.19 7.99 -8.06
CA ARG A 29 6.59 9.17 -8.70
C ARG A 29 6.95 9.31 -10.18
N SER A 30 8.11 8.84 -10.60
CA SER A 30 8.51 8.83 -12.02
C SER A 30 7.72 7.81 -12.85
N ALA A 31 7.13 6.79 -12.21
CA ALA A 31 6.31 5.78 -12.89
C ALA A 31 4.92 6.34 -13.29
N THR A 32 4.38 7.28 -12.51
CA THR A 32 3.04 7.87 -12.75
C THR A 32 3.06 9.30 -13.29
N GLY A 33 4.18 10.02 -13.15
CA GLY A 33 4.32 11.43 -13.53
C GLY A 33 5.27 11.65 -14.71
N ASP A 34 5.41 12.90 -15.14
CA ASP A 34 6.42 13.26 -16.14
C ASP A 34 7.84 13.03 -15.58
N ARG A 35 8.57 12.10 -16.21
CA ARG A 35 9.91 11.67 -15.79
C ARG A 35 10.89 12.83 -15.73
N SER A 36 10.78 13.79 -16.65
CA SER A 36 11.68 14.93 -16.71
C SER A 36 11.46 15.86 -15.51
N THR A 37 10.20 16.17 -15.20
CA THR A 37 9.81 16.98 -14.04
C THR A 37 10.25 16.33 -12.73
N VAL A 38 10.01 15.02 -12.55
CA VAL A 38 10.41 14.29 -11.35
C VAL A 38 11.93 14.28 -11.18
N PHE A 39 12.68 14.08 -12.26
CA PHE A 39 14.14 14.12 -12.25
C PHE A 39 14.68 15.48 -11.78
N PHE A 40 14.21 16.58 -12.39
CA PHE A 40 14.65 17.92 -12.01
C PHE A 40 14.23 18.28 -10.59
N ALA A 41 13.00 17.96 -10.18
CA ALA A 41 12.53 18.22 -8.83
C ALA A 41 13.34 17.47 -7.77
N ALA A 42 13.57 16.16 -7.94
CA ALA A 42 14.37 15.35 -7.02
C ALA A 42 15.84 15.81 -6.98
N SER A 43 16.41 16.12 -8.15
CA SER A 43 17.79 16.63 -8.24
C SER A 43 17.95 17.99 -7.55
N SER A 44 17.02 18.92 -7.78
CA SER A 44 17.02 20.23 -7.13
C SER A 44 16.82 20.12 -5.61
N ALA A 45 15.95 19.21 -5.16
CA ALA A 45 15.75 18.95 -3.74
C ALA A 45 17.03 18.42 -3.08
N LEU A 46 17.73 17.48 -3.72
CA LEU A 46 19.00 16.93 -3.22
C LEU A 46 20.10 18.00 -3.15
N VAL A 47 20.22 18.85 -4.18
CA VAL A 47 21.17 19.95 -4.19
C VAL A 47 20.86 20.94 -3.07
N ALA A 48 19.59 21.31 -2.90
CA ALA A 48 19.15 22.25 -1.87
C ALA A 48 19.39 21.70 -0.46
N SER A 49 19.03 20.44 -0.19
CA SER A 49 19.23 19.81 1.12
C SER A 49 20.71 19.69 1.46
N THR A 50 21.54 19.26 0.51
CA THR A 50 22.99 19.16 0.68
C THR A 50 23.61 20.52 0.93
N LEU A 51 23.19 21.55 0.20
CA LEU A 51 23.69 22.91 0.39
C LEU A 51 23.37 23.43 1.80
N ILE A 52 22.13 23.23 2.27
CA ILE A 52 21.72 23.61 3.62
C ILE A 52 22.56 22.86 4.66
N ALA A 53 22.73 21.55 4.50
CA ALA A 53 23.51 20.72 5.42
C ALA A 53 24.98 21.17 5.51
N VAL A 54 25.61 21.47 4.37
CA VAL A 54 26.99 21.94 4.30
C VAL A 54 27.13 23.33 4.91
N LEU A 55 26.22 24.27 4.61
CA LEU A 55 26.25 25.60 5.19
C LEU A 55 26.11 25.55 6.70
N PHE A 56 25.11 24.80 7.20
CA PHE A 56 24.88 24.63 8.62
C PHE A 56 26.06 23.93 9.31
N GLY A 57 26.57 22.82 8.76
CA GLY A 57 27.74 22.13 9.29
C GLY A 57 29.00 23.02 9.31
N SER A 58 29.20 23.83 8.26
CA SER A 58 30.32 24.77 8.21
C SER A 58 30.19 25.89 9.25
N ALA A 59 28.98 26.36 9.54
CA ALA A 59 28.74 27.35 10.59
C ALA A 59 28.93 26.72 11.98
N LEU A 60 28.44 25.50 12.17
CA LEU A 60 28.52 24.78 13.43
C LEU A 60 29.97 24.44 13.83
N THR A 61 30.79 24.03 12.87
CA THR A 61 32.23 23.76 13.09
C THR A 61 33.05 25.01 13.45
N ARG A 62 32.53 26.22 13.21
CA ARG A 62 33.14 27.48 13.69
C ARG A 62 32.77 27.80 15.14
N LEU A 63 31.65 27.28 15.62
CA LEU A 63 31.11 27.54 16.96
C LEU A 63 31.52 26.44 17.96
N VAL A 64 31.67 25.20 17.49
CA VAL A 64 31.92 24.01 18.31
C VAL A 64 33.16 23.29 17.79
N SER A 65 34.03 22.84 18.70
CA SER A 65 35.25 22.12 18.31
C SER A 65 34.92 20.77 17.66
N GLU A 66 35.74 20.38 16.68
CA GLU A 66 35.56 19.13 15.93
C GLU A 66 35.56 17.90 16.85
N HIS A 67 36.32 17.94 17.94
CA HIS A 67 36.38 16.85 18.92
C HIS A 67 35.03 16.67 19.63
N VAL A 68 34.39 17.77 20.06
CA VAL A 68 33.07 17.72 20.70
C VAL A 68 32.02 17.23 19.71
N LEU A 69 32.07 17.68 18.46
CA LEU A 69 31.16 17.22 17.40
C LEU A 69 31.29 15.71 17.13
N LYS A 70 32.51 15.18 17.10
CA LYS A 70 32.77 13.73 16.89
C LYS A 70 32.23 12.90 18.05
N ILE A 71 32.53 13.31 19.29
CA ILE A 71 32.04 12.61 20.49
C ILE A 71 30.51 12.66 20.55
N ALA A 72 29.92 13.85 20.35
CA ALA A 72 28.47 14.01 20.38
C ALA A 72 27.77 13.18 19.31
N SER A 73 28.27 13.18 18.07
CA SER A 73 27.72 12.36 16.99
C SER A 73 27.85 10.87 17.27
N GLY A 74 29.00 10.42 17.79
CA GLY A 74 29.19 9.02 18.18
C GLY A 74 28.25 8.58 19.30
N LEU A 75 28.08 9.42 20.33
CA LEU A 75 27.15 9.16 21.43
C LEU A 75 25.71 9.09 20.92
N LEU A 76 25.33 10.01 20.03
CA LEU A 76 24.00 10.06 19.43
C LEU A 76 23.72 8.81 18.58
N PHE A 77 24.68 8.38 17.76
CA PHE A 77 24.60 7.13 17.01
C PHE A 77 24.47 5.92 17.93
N LEU A 78 25.21 5.89 19.04
CA LEU A 78 25.17 4.79 20.01
C LEU A 78 23.81 4.74 20.73
N VAL A 79 23.26 5.90 21.12
CA VAL A 79 21.92 6.02 21.70
C VAL A 79 20.86 5.54 20.70
N PHE A 80 20.86 6.04 19.47
CA PHE A 80 19.88 5.57 18.47
C PHE A 80 20.05 4.09 18.13
N GLY A 81 21.28 3.61 18.01
CA GLY A 81 21.56 2.19 17.78
C GLY A 81 21.03 1.31 18.91
N LEU A 82 21.26 1.71 20.17
CA LEU A 82 20.72 1.00 21.33
C LEU A 82 19.20 1.09 21.44
N LEU A 83 18.59 2.24 21.12
CA LEU A 83 17.14 2.38 21.09
C LEU A 83 16.51 1.48 20.02
N ILE A 84 17.11 1.43 18.82
CA ILE A 84 16.67 0.52 17.75
C ILE A 84 16.86 -0.94 18.17
N LEU A 85 18.02 -1.30 18.72
CA LEU A 85 18.30 -2.67 19.17
C LEU A 85 17.37 -3.09 20.31
N TYR A 86 17.15 -2.23 21.30
CA TYR A 86 16.20 -2.45 22.38
C TYR A 86 14.78 -2.62 21.84
N SER A 87 14.38 -1.76 20.89
CA SER A 87 13.08 -1.89 20.23
C SER A 87 12.94 -3.21 19.47
N ALA A 88 14.00 -3.68 18.81
CA ALA A 88 13.99 -4.94 18.06
C ALA A 88 14.00 -6.18 18.97
N LEU A 89 14.68 -6.13 20.11
CA LEU A 89 14.86 -7.28 21.01
C LEU A 89 13.75 -7.42 22.06
N PHE A 90 13.23 -6.30 22.57
CA PHE A 90 12.28 -6.30 23.70
C PHE A 90 10.86 -5.91 23.31
N ARG A 91 10.63 -5.55 22.05
CA ARG A 91 9.26 -5.46 21.53
C ARG A 91 8.92 -6.74 20.78
N SER A 92 8.13 -7.61 21.40
CA SER A 92 7.20 -8.46 20.66
C SER A 92 6.13 -7.52 20.10
N GLU A 93 6.35 -7.04 18.88
CA GLU A 93 5.51 -6.03 18.22
C GLU A 93 5.17 -4.82 19.09
N ALA A 94 6.05 -3.82 19.11
CA ALA A 94 5.59 -2.49 19.46
C ALA A 94 5.83 -1.55 18.30
N PRO A 95 4.79 -0.80 17.92
CA PRO A 95 4.72 -0.12 16.65
C PRO A 95 5.89 0.86 16.53
N ALA A 96 6.49 0.87 15.34
CA ALA A 96 7.31 1.98 14.85
C ALA A 96 6.63 3.27 15.29
N ALA A 97 7.40 4.22 15.86
CA ALA A 97 6.93 5.50 16.40
C ALA A 97 5.52 5.81 15.90
N THR A 98 4.49 5.56 16.73
CA THR A 98 3.11 5.72 16.30
C THR A 98 2.92 7.19 16.03
N MET A 99 3.13 7.59 14.77
CA MET A 99 2.23 8.50 14.12
C MET A 99 0.86 7.96 14.52
N GLU A 100 0.18 8.66 15.42
CA GLU A 100 -1.17 8.33 15.82
C GLU A 100 -1.97 8.44 14.52
N ILE A 101 -2.07 7.33 13.79
CA ILE A 101 -2.78 7.29 12.53
C ILE A 101 -4.20 7.51 12.97
N ARG A 102 -4.69 8.75 12.76
CA ARG A 102 -6.06 9.13 13.09
C ARG A 102 -6.96 8.02 12.57
N PRO A 103 -7.97 7.57 13.34
CA PRO A 103 -8.91 6.53 12.90
C PRO A 103 -9.40 6.80 11.47
N GLY A 104 -9.52 8.08 11.11
CA GLY A 104 -9.87 8.51 9.77
C GLY A 104 -8.93 8.10 8.63
N VAL A 105 -7.62 8.09 8.88
CA VAL A 105 -6.63 7.64 7.89
C VAL A 105 -6.66 6.13 7.73
N LEU A 106 -6.85 5.36 8.82
CA LEU A 106 -7.01 3.90 8.74
C LEU A 106 -8.30 3.52 8.00
N ALA A 107 -9.40 4.21 8.31
CA ALA A 107 -10.68 4.02 7.65
C ALA A 107 -10.59 4.28 6.15
N ARG A 108 -9.88 5.35 5.74
CA ARG A 108 -9.60 5.62 4.34
C ARG A 108 -8.75 4.54 3.69
N ILE A 109 -7.67 4.11 4.33
CA ILE A 109 -6.81 3.03 3.80
C ILE A 109 -7.62 1.76 3.61
N ALA A 110 -8.49 1.40 4.57
CA ALA A 110 -9.35 0.23 4.47
C ALA A 110 -10.36 0.35 3.32
N LEU A 111 -10.98 1.52 3.13
CA LEU A 111 -11.88 1.73 1.99
C LEU A 111 -11.17 1.72 0.64
N GLU A 112 -9.99 2.32 0.54
CA GLU A 112 -9.19 2.31 -0.69
C GLU A 112 -8.70 0.89 -0.99
N ALA A 113 -8.40 0.09 0.04
CA ALA A 113 -8.13 -1.34 -0.11
C ALA A 113 -9.37 -2.09 -0.59
N ALA A 114 -10.55 -1.82 -0.01
CA ALA A 114 -11.83 -2.37 -0.46
C ALA A 114 -12.06 -2.10 -1.95
N VAL A 115 -11.93 -0.84 -2.38
CA VAL A 115 -12.04 -0.46 -3.80
C VAL A 115 -11.01 -1.21 -4.66
N GLY A 116 -9.79 -1.37 -4.18
CA GLY A 116 -8.74 -2.11 -4.88
C GLY A 116 -9.06 -3.59 -5.08
N PHE A 117 -9.68 -4.25 -4.10
CA PHE A 117 -10.13 -5.64 -4.23
C PHE A 117 -11.15 -5.81 -5.35
N GLU A 118 -12.21 -5.01 -5.28
CA GLU A 118 -13.28 -5.02 -6.28
C GLU A 118 -12.76 -4.68 -7.68
N GLU A 119 -11.83 -3.72 -7.79
CA GLU A 119 -11.20 -3.38 -9.07
C GLU A 119 -10.38 -4.53 -9.65
N ALA A 120 -9.69 -5.31 -8.81
CA ALA A 120 -8.94 -6.48 -9.24
C ALA A 120 -9.90 -7.59 -9.72
N ALA A 121 -10.92 -7.92 -8.94
CA ALA A 121 -11.94 -8.91 -9.31
C ALA A 121 -12.65 -8.51 -10.60
N TRP A 122 -13.08 -7.25 -10.72
CA TRP A 122 -13.69 -6.72 -11.94
C TRP A 122 -12.79 -6.89 -13.17
N GLN A 123 -11.49 -6.56 -13.06
CA GLN A 123 -10.54 -6.70 -14.16
C GLN A 123 -10.36 -8.15 -14.56
N ASP A 124 -10.23 -9.05 -13.59
CA ASP A 124 -10.05 -10.48 -13.82
C ASP A 124 -11.28 -11.09 -14.48
N TYR A 125 -12.47 -10.85 -13.93
CA TYR A 125 -13.71 -11.36 -14.48
C TYR A 125 -14.04 -10.77 -15.85
N SER A 126 -13.74 -9.49 -16.08
CA SER A 126 -13.88 -8.87 -17.41
C SER A 126 -12.95 -9.50 -18.44
N ARG A 127 -11.70 -9.80 -18.06
CA ARG A 127 -10.74 -10.51 -18.93
C ARG A 127 -11.21 -11.92 -19.24
N LEU A 128 -11.69 -12.65 -18.22
CA LEU A 128 -12.14 -14.04 -18.36
C LEU A 128 -13.42 -14.18 -19.17
N ALA A 129 -14.34 -13.22 -19.04
CA ALA A 129 -15.54 -13.14 -19.86
C ALA A 129 -15.23 -12.92 -21.35
N ALA A 130 -14.10 -12.25 -21.66
CA ALA A 130 -13.67 -11.98 -23.03
C ALA A 130 -12.85 -13.10 -23.67
N GLN A 131 -12.49 -14.16 -22.94
CA GLN A 131 -11.70 -15.27 -23.48
C GLN A 131 -12.58 -16.19 -24.35
N GLU A 132 -12.24 -16.31 -25.63
CA GLU A 132 -12.98 -17.15 -26.60
C GLU A 132 -12.94 -18.66 -26.27
N ASN A 133 -11.93 -19.13 -25.53
CA ASN A 133 -11.71 -20.55 -25.24
C ASN A 133 -12.47 -21.07 -23.99
N SER A 134 -13.15 -20.21 -23.25
CA SER A 134 -13.91 -20.60 -22.05
C SER A 134 -15.29 -21.16 -22.40
N PRO A 135 -15.87 -22.11 -21.62
CA PRO A 135 -17.24 -22.57 -21.82
C PRO A 135 -18.25 -21.40 -21.81
N PRO A 136 -19.28 -21.37 -22.68
CA PRO A 136 -20.21 -20.25 -22.78
C PRO A 136 -20.92 -19.93 -21.45
N GLU A 137 -21.27 -20.95 -20.67
CA GLU A 137 -21.90 -20.78 -19.35
C GLU A 137 -20.95 -20.08 -18.36
N LEU A 138 -19.66 -20.41 -18.42
CA LEU A 138 -18.63 -19.80 -17.59
C LEU A 138 -18.36 -18.35 -18.01
N GLN A 139 -18.34 -18.06 -19.31
CA GLN A 139 -18.23 -16.68 -19.81
C GLN A 139 -19.40 -15.81 -19.34
N LEU A 140 -20.62 -16.33 -19.38
CA LEU A 140 -21.81 -15.63 -18.90
C LEU A 140 -21.78 -15.39 -17.38
N LEU A 141 -21.24 -16.34 -16.61
CA LEU A 141 -21.01 -16.19 -15.18
C LEU A 141 -20.01 -15.06 -14.92
N TRP A 142 -18.82 -15.10 -15.53
CA TRP A 142 -17.81 -14.04 -15.39
C TRP A 142 -18.33 -12.67 -15.79
N ALA A 143 -19.05 -12.57 -16.91
CA ALA A 143 -19.63 -11.31 -17.35
C ALA A 143 -20.66 -10.75 -16.36
N ARG A 144 -21.37 -11.62 -15.63
CA ARG A 144 -22.31 -11.22 -14.59
C ARG A 144 -21.58 -10.74 -13.34
N LEU A 145 -20.66 -11.54 -12.82
CA LEU A 145 -19.85 -11.20 -11.65
C LEU A 145 -19.12 -9.88 -11.87
N ALA A 146 -18.47 -9.69 -13.02
CA ALA A 146 -17.85 -8.40 -13.37
C ALA A 146 -18.81 -7.21 -13.28
N ARG A 147 -20.08 -7.36 -13.69
CA ARG A 147 -21.05 -6.26 -13.56
C ARG A 147 -21.45 -6.01 -12.10
N GLU A 148 -21.49 -7.04 -11.28
CA GLU A 148 -21.76 -6.93 -9.84
C GLU A 148 -20.57 -6.23 -9.13
N GLU A 149 -19.32 -6.63 -9.40
CA GLU A 149 -18.15 -5.93 -8.84
C GLU A 149 -18.09 -4.46 -9.25
N GLN A 150 -18.46 -4.16 -10.50
CA GLN A 150 -18.55 -2.77 -10.94
C GLN A 150 -19.54 -1.96 -10.07
N GLN A 151 -20.66 -2.55 -9.65
CA GLN A 151 -21.61 -1.90 -8.75
C GLN A 151 -21.02 -1.74 -7.34
N HIS A 152 -20.29 -2.73 -6.83
CA HIS A 152 -19.60 -2.64 -5.55
C HIS A 152 -18.56 -1.51 -5.53
N ILE A 153 -17.73 -1.40 -6.57
CA ILE A 153 -16.77 -0.29 -6.76
C ILE A 153 -17.49 1.06 -6.69
N GLU A 154 -18.63 1.20 -7.38
CA GLU A 154 -19.38 2.45 -7.40
C GLU A 154 -19.94 2.81 -6.01
N GLN A 155 -20.43 1.82 -5.26
CA GLN A 155 -20.91 1.99 -3.89
C GLN A 155 -19.76 2.41 -2.96
N LEU A 156 -18.63 1.71 -2.99
CA LEU A 156 -17.47 2.00 -2.15
C LEU A 156 -16.84 3.34 -2.47
N ARG A 157 -16.68 3.68 -3.76
CA ARG A 157 -16.18 5.00 -4.16
C ARG A 157 -17.12 6.13 -3.70
N ARG A 158 -18.43 5.88 -3.60
CA ARG A 158 -19.35 6.84 -2.98
C ARG A 158 -19.04 7.01 -1.49
N VAL A 159 -18.83 5.92 -0.76
CA VAL A 159 -18.42 5.97 0.65
C VAL A 159 -17.09 6.71 0.84
N VAL A 160 -16.08 6.44 0.00
CA VAL A 160 -14.79 7.14 0.03
C VAL A 160 -14.97 8.65 -0.15
N ARG A 161 -15.82 9.08 -1.09
CA ARG A 161 -16.08 10.52 -1.30
C ARG A 161 -16.82 11.17 -0.14
N GLU A 162 -17.77 10.46 0.47
CA GLU A 162 -18.64 11.01 1.52
C GLU A 162 -18.00 10.96 2.91
N HIS A 163 -17.19 9.94 3.19
CA HIS A 163 -16.68 9.64 4.54
C HIS A 163 -15.15 9.46 4.60
N GLY A 164 -14.45 9.35 3.47
CA GLY A 164 -13.02 9.01 3.42
C GLY A 164 -12.07 10.11 3.90
N GLU A 165 -12.48 11.39 3.90
CA GLU A 165 -11.62 12.47 4.41
C GLU A 165 -11.61 12.57 5.94
N ASN A 166 -12.76 12.32 6.57
CA ASN A 166 -12.91 12.36 8.03
C ASN A 166 -12.62 11.00 8.66
N GLY A 167 -12.93 9.92 7.92
CA GLY A 167 -12.92 8.52 8.33
C GLY A 167 -13.41 8.31 9.77
N ASP A 168 -14.45 9.08 10.06
CA ASP A 168 -15.14 9.18 11.33
C ASP A 168 -16.09 8.02 11.57
N PHE A 169 -16.09 7.00 10.72
CA PHE A 169 -16.99 5.84 10.79
C PHE A 169 -16.35 4.59 11.40
N VAL A 170 -15.01 4.58 11.59
CA VAL A 170 -14.27 3.49 12.23
C VAL A 170 -13.71 3.97 13.57
N ARG A 171 -13.91 3.19 14.64
CA ARG A 171 -13.40 3.50 16.00
C ARG A 171 -12.17 2.71 16.40
N GLU A 172 -11.93 1.57 15.75
CA GLU A 172 -10.88 0.60 16.09
C GLU A 172 -10.00 0.32 14.87
N ALA A 173 -8.81 -0.26 15.08
CA ALA A 173 -7.98 -0.65 13.94
C ALA A 173 -8.70 -1.73 13.10
N VAL A 174 -8.76 -1.51 11.79
CA VAL A 174 -9.21 -2.52 10.83
C VAL A 174 -8.06 -3.50 10.59
N VAL A 175 -8.33 -4.80 10.69
CA VAL A 175 -7.37 -5.81 10.24
C VAL A 175 -7.39 -5.80 8.72
N LEU A 176 -6.30 -5.33 8.12
CA LEU A 176 -6.17 -5.36 6.67
C LEU A 176 -5.74 -6.77 6.25
N PRO A 177 -6.38 -7.37 5.24
CA PRO A 177 -5.92 -8.58 4.58
C PRO A 177 -4.43 -8.52 4.19
N GLY A 178 -3.79 -9.69 4.23
CA GLY A 178 -2.37 -9.83 3.92
C GLY A 178 -2.05 -9.48 2.47
N ARG A 179 -0.81 -9.08 2.17
CA ARG A 179 -0.36 -8.74 0.80
C ARG A 179 -0.61 -9.86 -0.23
N ALA A 180 -0.66 -11.12 0.21
CA ALA A 180 -0.98 -12.26 -0.63
C ALA A 180 -2.46 -12.32 -1.06
N GLU A 181 -3.36 -11.75 -0.26
CA GLU A 181 -4.80 -11.64 -0.57
C GLU A 181 -5.09 -10.44 -1.49
N LEU A 182 -4.24 -9.39 -1.45
CA LEU A 182 -4.37 -8.13 -2.21
C LEU A 182 -3.90 -8.16 -3.67
N HIS A 183 -3.06 -9.12 -4.04
CA HIS A 183 -2.45 -9.14 -5.37
C HIS A 183 -2.41 -10.57 -5.87
N HIS A 184 -3.53 -11.02 -6.41
CA HIS A 184 -3.59 -12.28 -7.10
C HIS A 184 -4.25 -12.05 -8.46
N ASP A 185 -3.43 -12.00 -9.51
CA ASP A 185 -3.87 -11.90 -10.89
C ASP A 185 -4.46 -13.26 -11.26
N VAL A 186 -5.78 -13.42 -11.08
CA VAL A 186 -6.48 -14.69 -11.30
C VAL A 186 -6.36 -15.15 -12.75
N ALA A 187 -6.14 -14.20 -13.66
CA ALA A 187 -5.96 -14.48 -15.08
C ALA A 187 -4.56 -15.03 -15.42
N GLU A 188 -3.50 -14.68 -14.68
CA GLU A 188 -2.13 -15.17 -14.95
C GLU A 188 -1.81 -16.50 -14.25
N THR A 189 -2.37 -16.77 -13.06
CA THR A 189 -1.95 -17.88 -12.20
C THR A 189 -2.35 -19.28 -12.68
N ALA A 190 -3.37 -19.40 -13.54
CA ALA A 190 -3.95 -20.70 -13.87
C ALA A 190 -3.39 -21.40 -15.13
N GLU A 191 -2.44 -20.81 -15.86
CA GLU A 191 -2.00 -21.31 -17.20
C GLU A 191 -3.20 -21.61 -18.14
N GLY A 192 -4.35 -20.95 -17.96
CA GLY A 192 -5.57 -21.20 -18.72
C GLY A 192 -6.37 -22.46 -18.34
N LYS A 193 -6.05 -23.13 -17.23
CA LYS A 193 -6.82 -24.29 -16.73
C LYS A 193 -7.99 -23.82 -15.86
N VAL A 194 -9.19 -24.29 -16.18
CA VAL A 194 -10.45 -23.89 -15.50
C VAL A 194 -10.47 -24.25 -13.99
N PRO A 195 -10.06 -25.45 -13.53
CA PRO A 195 -10.21 -25.79 -12.11
C PRO A 195 -9.33 -24.96 -11.16
N PRO A 196 -8.03 -24.71 -11.45
CA PRO A 196 -7.22 -23.78 -10.66
C PRO A 196 -7.75 -22.35 -10.66
N LEU A 197 -8.30 -21.91 -11.78
CA LEU A 197 -8.86 -20.56 -11.92
C LEU A 197 -10.09 -20.35 -11.04
N LEU A 198 -11.02 -21.31 -11.03
CA LEU A 198 -12.20 -21.26 -10.18
C LEU A 198 -11.83 -21.31 -8.69
N LEU A 199 -10.92 -22.20 -8.30
CA LEU A 199 -10.45 -22.29 -6.91
C LEU A 199 -9.92 -20.94 -6.44
N HIS A 200 -9.15 -20.28 -7.30
CA HIS A 200 -8.52 -19.03 -6.97
C HIS A 200 -9.49 -17.85 -6.88
N ALA A 201 -10.47 -17.79 -7.78
CA ALA A 201 -11.57 -16.83 -7.69
C ALA A 201 -12.38 -17.06 -6.40
N ILE A 202 -12.68 -18.32 -6.04
CA ILE A 202 -13.38 -18.64 -4.78
C ILE A 202 -12.59 -18.16 -3.55
N GLU A 203 -11.29 -18.42 -3.51
CA GLU A 203 -10.43 -17.97 -2.39
C GLU A 203 -10.42 -16.43 -2.27
N HIS A 204 -10.42 -15.73 -3.40
CA HIS A 204 -10.51 -14.27 -3.45
C HIS A 204 -11.85 -13.78 -2.87
N GLU A 205 -12.97 -14.28 -3.40
CA GLU A 205 -14.33 -13.93 -2.94
C GLU A 205 -14.53 -14.20 -1.44
N GLU A 206 -14.05 -15.34 -0.94
CA GLU A 206 -14.13 -15.66 0.49
C GLU A 206 -13.29 -14.71 1.36
N ALA A 207 -12.12 -14.29 0.87
CA ALA A 207 -11.28 -13.35 1.58
C ALA A 207 -11.93 -11.95 1.63
N THR A 208 -12.46 -11.48 0.50
CA THR A 208 -13.17 -10.19 0.41
C THR A 208 -14.43 -10.19 1.28
N ALA A 209 -15.19 -11.29 1.29
CA ALA A 209 -16.33 -11.46 2.19
C ALA A 209 -15.95 -11.28 3.67
N ARG A 210 -14.90 -11.98 4.12
CA ARG A 210 -14.39 -11.88 5.51
C ARG A 210 -13.93 -10.46 5.84
N PHE A 211 -13.29 -9.78 4.88
CA PHE A 211 -12.86 -8.40 5.05
C PHE A 211 -14.06 -7.46 5.28
N TYR A 212 -15.14 -7.61 4.51
CA TYR A 212 -16.35 -6.82 4.70
C TYR A 212 -17.09 -7.13 6.01
N GLU A 213 -17.08 -8.39 6.47
CA GLU A 213 -17.61 -8.74 7.80
C GLU A 213 -16.89 -7.99 8.91
N GLU A 214 -15.55 -7.93 8.85
CA GLU A 214 -14.76 -7.17 9.80
C GLU A 214 -15.00 -5.67 9.68
N LEU A 215 -15.10 -5.13 8.46
CA LEU A 215 -15.37 -3.72 8.24
C LEU A 215 -16.76 -3.33 8.78
N ALA A 216 -17.77 -4.19 8.61
CA ALA A 216 -19.10 -4.01 9.19
C ALA A 216 -19.07 -4.05 10.72
N ARG A 217 -18.23 -4.90 11.33
CA ARG A 217 -18.09 -5.02 12.79
C ARG A 217 -17.48 -3.78 13.43
N VAL A 218 -16.46 -3.20 12.80
CA VAL A 218 -15.72 -2.03 13.34
C VAL A 218 -16.33 -0.68 12.94
N THR A 219 -17.31 -0.69 12.04
CA THR A 219 -18.06 0.50 11.60
C THR A 219 -19.22 0.79 12.55
N HIS A 220 -19.34 2.05 12.99
CA HIS A 220 -20.42 2.48 13.88
C HIS A 220 -21.53 3.29 13.21
N VAL A 221 -21.33 3.70 11.96
CA VAL A 221 -22.37 4.35 11.16
C VAL A 221 -23.28 3.27 10.61
N SER A 222 -24.54 3.21 11.08
CA SER A 222 -25.46 2.10 10.77
C SER A 222 -25.73 1.89 9.28
N SER A 223 -25.76 2.95 8.47
CA SER A 223 -25.90 2.84 7.01
C SER A 223 -24.70 2.17 6.36
N LEU A 224 -23.48 2.52 6.79
CA LEU A 224 -22.25 1.92 6.29
C LEU A 224 -22.06 0.50 6.79
N GLN A 225 -22.41 0.22 8.05
CA GLN A 225 -22.45 -1.13 8.58
C GLN A 225 -23.39 -2.04 7.76
N GLY A 226 -24.60 -1.55 7.45
CA GLY A 226 -25.54 -2.27 6.60
C GLY A 226 -25.03 -2.50 5.18
N LEU A 227 -24.32 -1.52 4.60
CA LEU A 227 -23.68 -1.65 3.30
C LEU A 227 -22.58 -2.72 3.31
N PHE A 228 -21.64 -2.67 4.25
CA PHE A 228 -20.55 -3.67 4.32
C PHE A 228 -21.08 -5.06 4.61
N ALA A 229 -22.10 -5.20 5.47
CA ALA A 229 -22.74 -6.50 5.69
C ALA A 229 -23.43 -7.02 4.42
N ALA A 230 -24.03 -6.14 3.60
CA ALA A 230 -24.64 -6.53 2.33
C ALA A 230 -23.57 -6.95 1.30
N LEU A 231 -22.45 -6.23 1.22
CA LEU A 231 -21.31 -6.59 0.37
C LEU A 231 -20.73 -7.94 0.79
N ALA A 232 -20.48 -8.18 2.08
CA ALA A 232 -20.02 -9.47 2.59
C ALA A 232 -20.90 -10.67 2.15
N VAL A 233 -22.22 -10.46 2.13
CA VAL A 233 -23.18 -11.47 1.66
C VAL A 233 -23.11 -11.66 0.14
N ALA A 234 -22.87 -10.59 -0.62
CA ALA A 234 -22.70 -10.65 -2.07
C ALA A 234 -21.44 -11.45 -2.45
N GLU A 235 -20.28 -11.10 -1.90
CA GLU A 235 -19.01 -11.82 -2.14
C GLU A 235 -19.12 -13.31 -1.79
N ARG A 236 -19.75 -13.63 -0.65
CA ARG A 236 -19.97 -15.04 -0.25
C ARG A 236 -20.88 -15.78 -1.24
N ARG A 237 -21.89 -15.10 -1.79
CA ARG A 237 -22.73 -15.66 -2.86
C ARG A 237 -21.92 -15.91 -4.13
N HIS A 238 -21.01 -15.00 -4.50
CA HIS A 238 -20.13 -15.21 -5.65
C HIS A 238 -19.24 -16.44 -5.47
N ALA A 239 -18.61 -16.59 -4.30
CA ALA A 239 -17.86 -17.80 -3.94
C ALA A 239 -18.71 -19.07 -4.07
N GLU A 240 -19.95 -19.05 -3.58
CA GLU A 240 -20.89 -20.17 -3.68
C GLU A 240 -21.24 -20.48 -5.15
N GLU A 241 -21.55 -19.47 -5.97
CA GLU A 241 -21.85 -19.62 -7.40
C GLU A 241 -20.65 -20.21 -8.17
N LEU A 242 -19.44 -19.76 -7.87
CA LEU A 242 -18.20 -20.27 -8.46
C LEU A 242 -17.92 -21.72 -8.03
N SER A 243 -18.13 -22.04 -6.76
CA SER A 243 -17.96 -23.41 -6.24
C SER A 243 -18.99 -24.40 -6.82
N GLY A 244 -20.18 -23.90 -7.15
CA GLY A 244 -21.25 -24.66 -7.79
C GLY A 244 -20.99 -24.95 -9.27
N PHE A 245 -20.06 -24.23 -9.90
CA PHE A 245 -19.70 -24.43 -11.30
C PHE A 245 -18.84 -25.69 -11.47
N ARG A 246 -19.51 -26.83 -11.71
CA ARG A 246 -18.86 -28.08 -12.11
C ARG A 246 -18.71 -28.11 -13.63
N GLY A 247 -17.60 -27.57 -14.14
CA GLY A 247 -17.13 -27.79 -15.50
C GLY A 247 -16.48 -29.15 -15.67
#